data_AF-A0A175JJE1-F1
#
_entry.id   AF-A0A175JJE1-F1
#
_cell.length_a   1.000
_cell.length_b   1.000
_cell.length_c   1.000
_cell.angle_alpha   90.00
_cell.angle_beta   90.00
_cell.angle_gamma   90.00
#
_symmetry.space_group_name_H-M   'P 1'
#
loop_
_entity.id
_entity.type
_entity.pdbx_description
1 polymer ?
#
loop_
_entity_poly.entity_id
_entity_poly.type
_entity_poly.pdbx_seq_one_letter_code
_entity_poly.pdbx_strand_id
1 'polypeptide(L)' 'MVSPWVAAAAGTGIYIVCTLITCSMVFICRMKDKPLGITACVVAGICTWILWFMTYISQINPYGPPEVKPID' A
#
# COMPACT_ATOMS: atom_id res chain seq x y z
N MET A 1 -10.31 -15.06 14.81
CA MET A 1 -9.20 -14.92 13.86
C MET A 1 -9.77 -14.22 12.63
N VAL A 2 -9.32 -13.00 12.31
CA VAL A 2 -9.78 -12.28 11.12
C VAL A 2 -9.12 -12.93 9.92
N SER A 3 -9.88 -13.29 8.88
CA SER A 3 -9.28 -13.92 7.72
C SER A 3 -8.28 -12.97 7.04
N PRO A 4 -7.17 -13.48 6.48
CA PRO A 4 -6.17 -12.64 5.84
C PRO A 4 -6.77 -11.80 4.70
N TRP A 5 -7.80 -12.33 4.03
CA TRP A 5 -8.53 -11.60 2.99
C TRP A 5 -9.35 -10.42 3.54
N VAL A 6 -9.90 -10.53 4.74
CA VAL A 6 -10.58 -9.40 5.40
C VAL A 6 -9.57 -8.33 5.81
N ALA A 7 -8.39 -8.72 6.30
CA ALA A 7 -7.31 -7.79 6.61
C ALA A 7 -6.76 -7.09 5.34
N ALA A 8 -6.61 -7.83 4.25
CA ALA A 8 -6.21 -7.27 2.95
C ALA A 8 -7.23 -6.26 2.41
N ALA A 9 -8.52 -6.58 2.50
CA ALA A 9 -9.60 -5.69 2.07
C ALA A 9 -9.65 -4.41 2.92
N ALA A 10 -9.54 -4.53 4.24
CA ALA A 10 -9.51 -3.37 5.14
C ALA A 10 -8.27 -2.49 4.88
N GLY A 11 -7.09 -3.09 4.75
CA GLY A 11 -5.85 -2.37 4.44
C GLY A 11 -5.91 -1.64 3.10
N THR A 12 -6.45 -2.29 2.07
CA THR A 12 -6.66 -1.68 0.75
C THR A 12 -7.64 -0.50 0.81
N GLY A 13 -8.76 -0.67 1.53
CA GLY A 13 -9.75 0.41 1.70
C GLY A 13 -9.14 1.65 2.36
N ILE A 14 -8.42 1.46 3.47
CA ILE A 14 -7.72 2.54 4.17
C ILE A 14 -6.71 3.22 3.23
N TYR A 15 -5.92 2.43 2.52
CA TYR A 15 -4.90 2.94 1.60
C TYR A 15 -5.48 3.81 0.49
N ILE A 16 -6.59 3.37 -0.13
CA ILE A 16 -7.29 4.12 -1.18
C ILE A 16 -7.81 5.44 -0.63
N VAL A 17 -8.46 5.43 0.54
CA VAL A 17 -8.99 6.65 1.18
C VAL A 17 -7.85 7.64 1.47
N CYS A 18 -6.75 7.18 2.07
CA CYS A 18 -5.59 8.03 2.34
C CYS A 18 -5.01 8.61 1.05
N THR A 19 -4.85 7.80 0.00
CA THR A 19 -4.32 8.25 -1.29
C THR A 19 -5.22 9.31 -1.92
N LEU A 20 -6.54 9.13 -1.89
CA LEU A 20 -7.49 10.11 -2.41
C LEU A 20 -7.47 11.42 -1.62
N ILE A 21 -7.34 11.36 -0.27
CA ILE A 21 -7.18 12.54 0.58
C ILE A 21 -5.87 13.27 0.26
N THR A 22 -4.75 12.55 0.14
CA THR A 22 -3.46 13.16 -0.22
C THR A 22 -3.50 13.78 -1.62
N CYS A 23 -4.07 13.08 -2.61
CA CYS A 23 -4.26 13.61 -3.97
C CYS A 23 -5.15 14.86 -3.98
N SER A 24 -6.25 14.87 -3.22
CA SER A 24 -7.14 16.04 -3.12
C SER A 24 -6.52 17.21 -2.35
N MET A 25 -5.65 16.95 -1.38
CA MET A 25 -4.82 18.00 -0.77
C MET A 25 -3.84 18.60 -1.79
N VAL A 26 -3.28 17.80 -2.71
CA VAL A 26 -2.46 18.31 -3.82
C VAL A 26 -3.27 19.21 -4.78
N PHE A 27 -4.56 18.91 -4.99
CA PHE A 27 -5.48 19.80 -5.71
C PHE A 27 -5.65 21.16 -5.01
N ILE A 28 -5.68 21.18 -3.68
CA ILE A 28 -5.86 22.39 -2.84
C ILE A 28 -4.53 23.18 -2.73
N CYS A 29 -3.39 22.50 -2.69
CA CYS A 29 -2.09 23.05 -2.30
C CYS A 29 -1.19 23.59 -3.44
N ARG A 30 -1.76 24.19 -4.49
CA ARG A 30 -1.03 25.19 -5.31
C ARG A 30 0.02 24.69 -6.33
N MET A 31 -0.13 23.49 -6.88
CA MET A 31 0.74 23.09 -8.00
C MET A 31 0.38 23.85 -9.28
N LYS A 32 1.37 24.47 -9.92
CA LYS A 32 1.25 25.20 -11.20
C LYS A 32 0.73 24.27 -12.30
N ASP A 33 1.21 23.02 -12.30
CA ASP A 33 0.82 21.96 -13.22
C ASP A 33 0.03 20.85 -12.49
N LYS A 34 -1.22 21.17 -12.14
CA LYS A 34 -2.18 20.26 -11.48
C LYS A 34 -2.24 18.84 -12.10
N PRO A 35 -2.35 18.65 -13.43
CA PRO A 35 -2.47 17.30 -14.00
C PRO A 35 -1.23 16.43 -13.72
N LEU A 36 -0.02 16.99 -13.82
CA LEU A 36 1.22 16.25 -13.57
C LEU A 36 1.28 15.78 -12.11
N GLY A 37 0.89 16.64 -11.17
CA GLY A 37 0.83 16.29 -9.75
C GLY A 37 -0.12 15.15 -9.43
N ILE A 38 -1.31 15.18 -10.03
CA ILE A 38 -2.32 14.15 -9.84
C ILE A 38 -1.81 12.82 -10.41
N THR A 39 -1.29 12.83 -11.64
CA THR A 39 -0.74 11.62 -12.26
C THR A 39 0.39 11.04 -11.42
N ALA A 40 1.32 11.88 -10.94
CA ALA A 40 2.42 11.43 -10.08
C ALA A 40 1.92 10.81 -8.76
N CYS A 41 0.96 11.45 -8.08
CA CYS A 41 0.40 10.92 -6.84
C CYS A 41 -0.37 9.61 -7.05
N VAL A 42 -1.16 9.50 -8.11
CA VAL A 42 -1.91 8.27 -8.43
C VAL A 42 -0.96 7.14 -8.79
N VAL A 43 0.05 7.39 -9.63
CA VAL A 43 1.05 6.37 -10.02
C VAL A 43 1.84 5.89 -8.81
N ALA A 44 2.37 6.81 -7.99
CA ALA A 44 3.09 6.46 -6.76
C ALA A 44 2.19 5.68 -5.79
N GLY A 45 0.91 6.07 -5.69
CA GLY A 45 -0.08 5.37 -4.88
C GLY A 45 -0.29 3.91 -5.33
N ILE A 46 -0.48 3.71 -6.62
CA ILE A 46 -0.65 2.36 -7.20
C ILE A 46 0.61 1.52 -6.98
N CYS A 47 1.80 2.06 -7.25
CA CYS A 47 3.06 1.33 -7.09
C CYS A 47 3.29 0.89 -5.64
N THR A 48 3.05 1.76 -4.67
CA THR A 48 3.24 1.43 -3.25
C THR A 48 2.16 0.50 -2.73
N TRP A 49 0.93 0.59 -3.22
CA TRP A 49 -0.11 -0.41 -2.93
C TRP A 49 0.25 -1.80 -3.45
N ILE A 50 0.71 -1.90 -4.71
CA ILE A 50 1.14 -3.18 -5.31
C ILE A 50 2.26 -3.81 -4.47
N LEU A 51 3.27 -3.01 -4.09
CA LEU A 51 4.37 -3.49 -3.25
C LEU A 51 3.86 -4.07 -1.94
N TRP A 52 3.03 -3.31 -1.21
CA TRP A 52 2.43 -3.76 0.05
C TRP A 52 1.61 -5.04 -0.15
N PHE A 53 0.73 -5.07 -1.14
CA PHE A 53 -0.16 -6.20 -1.39
C PHE A 53 0.62 -7.48 -1.73
N MET A 54 1.67 -7.37 -2.55
CA MET A 54 2.54 -8.51 -2.88
C MET A 54 3.28 -9.03 -1.63
N THR A 55 3.84 -8.13 -0.82
CA THR A 55 4.49 -8.53 0.44
C THR A 55 3.52 -9.13 1.45
N TYR A 56 2.25 -8.73 1.41
CA TYR A 56 1.21 -9.31 2.24
C TYR A 56 0.87 -10.73 1.80
N ILE A 57 0.62 -10.94 0.50
CA ILE A 57 0.28 -12.25 -0.05
C ILE A 57 1.39 -13.26 0.18
N SER A 58 2.65 -12.86 0.05
CA SER A 58 3.79 -13.79 0.24
C SER A 58 3.87 -14.37 1.66
N GLN A 59 3.22 -13.73 2.63
CA GLN A 59 3.17 -14.15 4.03
C GLN A 59 1.93 -14.99 4.38
N ILE A 60 0.91 -15.07 3.52
CA ILE A 60 -0.34 -15.80 3.82
C ILE A 60 -0.08 -17.31 3.92
N ASN A 61 0.73 -17.86 3.01
CA ASN A 61 1.08 -19.28 2.97
C ASN A 61 2.58 -19.43 2.65
N PRO A 62 3.47 -19.23 3.62
CA PRO A 62 4.92 -19.33 3.38
C PRO A 62 5.32 -20.78 3.08
N TYR A 63 6.26 -20.96 2.15
CA TYR A 63 6.78 -22.28 1.76
C TYR A 63 7.54 -23.02 2.88
N GLY A 64 7.98 -22.30 3.91
CA GLY A 64 8.67 -22.87 5.06
C GLY A 64 8.79 -21.87 6.21
N PRO A 65 9.08 -22.36 7.43
CA PRO A 65 9.37 -21.51 8.57
C PRO A 65 10.74 -20.83 8.39
N PRO A 66 11.01 -19.73 9.12
CA PRO A 66 12.33 -19.11 9.14
C PRO A 66 13.36 -20.06 9.77
N GLU A 67 14.54 -20.17 9.16
CA GLU A 67 15.69 -20.86 9.74
C GLU A 67 16.38 -19.94 10.74
N VAL A 68 16.42 -20.33 12.02
CA VAL A 68 17.02 -19.52 13.10
C VAL A 68 18.32 -20.20 13.53
N LYS A 69 19.47 -19.56 13.28
CA LYS A 69 20.76 -20.05 13.77
C LYS A 69 20.86 -19.81 15.30
N PRO A 70 21.23 -20.81 16.11
CA PRO A 70 21.49 -20.61 17.53
C PRO A 70 22.61 -19.57 17.74
N ILE A 71 22.44 -18.71 18.75
CA ILE A 71 23.49 -17.81 19.24
C ILE A 71 24.20 -18.58 20.36
N ASP A 72 25.42 -19.06 20.07
CA ASP A 72 26.34 -19.66 21.05
C ASP A 72 27.22 -18.58 21.71
#